data_AF-A0A962SQ21-F1
#
_entry.id   AF-A0A962SQ21-F1
#
_cell.length_a   1.000
_cell.length_b   1.000
_cell.length_c   1.000
_cell.angle_alpha   90.00
_cell.angle_beta   90.00
_cell.angle_gamma   90.00
#
_symmetry.space_group_name_H-M   'P 1'
#
loop_
_entity.id
_entity.type
_entity.pdbx_description
1 polymer ?
#
loop_
_entity_poly.entity_id
_entity_poly.type
_entity_poly.pdbx_seq_one_letter_code
_entity_poly.pdbx_strand_id
1 'polypeptide(L)'
;MTPIESISDEEEIDIPDADHRDLPKLTTAVKDAKTTRELMFVLRHFHLGDPTASERLAQVDDDLLPALLNPYRDSSRLLYNYPLLLLPRSAEAQTPIHDTVLSLDQWLHQAAAEFAPGKESARILKDHLPWLAHQLRQRLAQIEGPVNATPVLSETASMLEEHLQLKGGAQEQLSGDLERLLQQVPAGAELLGYGRYPALHLLIHTALSKALPRRARFQEQIAECIRGLKQLFDVEWEKSDESIEPRAARDSIGLGSNYFNPDALSAVMDHSHGTRQMPVERRERIQRTLSILESWQPDPVLVRFVHVGSLTDDWCSESSLYEALADADPCARAMQVFDEKAAEHAEIFSAVRIAELEIKGIYNPEIHDPWFAGF
;
A
#
# COMPACT_ATOMS: atom_id res chain seq x y z
N MET A 1 55.98 -37.26 54.48
CA MET A 1 55.40 -36.20 55.34
C MET A 1 56.02 -34.89 54.92
N THR A 2 55.33 -34.24 53.98
CA THR A 2 55.62 -32.94 53.38
C THR A 2 54.24 -32.36 53.06
N PRO A 3 53.96 -31.08 53.34
CA PRO A 3 52.59 -30.55 53.28
C PRO A 3 52.17 -30.29 51.83
N ILE A 4 50.91 -30.61 51.53
CA ILE A 4 50.23 -30.26 50.29
C ILE A 4 49.82 -28.79 50.40
N GLU A 5 50.32 -27.96 49.49
CA GLU A 5 49.89 -26.57 49.31
C GLU A 5 48.42 -26.50 48.90
N SER A 6 47.67 -25.65 49.58
CA SER A 6 46.28 -25.31 49.25
C SER A 6 46.24 -24.44 48.00
N ILE A 7 45.80 -25.02 46.88
CA ILE A 7 45.43 -24.27 45.68
C ILE A 7 44.07 -23.64 45.94
N SER A 8 44.08 -22.34 46.20
CA SER A 8 42.94 -21.44 46.08
C SER A 8 42.80 -21.07 44.61
N ASP A 9 41.77 -21.56 43.94
CA ASP A 9 41.28 -21.04 42.66
C ASP A 9 39.79 -21.41 42.56
N GLU A 10 38.92 -20.58 43.14
CA GLU A 10 37.53 -20.51 42.69
C GLU A 10 37.55 -19.62 41.43
N GLU A 11 37.58 -20.26 40.27
CA GLU A 11 37.37 -19.59 38.99
C GLU A 11 36.00 -18.91 39.00
N GLU A 12 36.03 -17.59 39.08
CA GLU A 12 34.90 -16.70 38.88
C GLU A 12 34.42 -16.90 37.43
N ILE A 13 33.29 -17.60 37.28
CA ILE A 13 32.62 -17.78 36.00
C ILE A 13 32.11 -16.40 35.57
N ASP A 14 32.86 -15.76 34.68
CA ASP A 14 32.53 -14.47 34.07
C ASP A 14 31.31 -14.67 33.13
N ILE A 15 30.12 -14.46 33.69
CA ILE A 15 28.88 -14.39 32.92
C ILE A 15 28.89 -13.01 32.26
N PRO A 16 28.78 -12.91 30.92
CA PRO A 16 28.83 -11.63 30.22
C PRO A 16 27.73 -10.71 30.76
N ASP A 17 28.18 -9.52 31.16
CA ASP A 17 27.44 -8.45 31.82
C ASP A 17 26.18 -8.09 31.01
N ALA A 18 25.05 -8.71 31.39
CA ALA A 18 23.76 -8.42 30.79
C ALA A 18 23.32 -7.05 31.29
N ASP A 19 23.53 -6.02 30.47
CA ASP A 19 23.13 -4.62 30.62
C ASP A 19 22.05 -4.43 31.72
N HIS A 20 22.48 -4.27 32.97
CA HIS A 20 21.64 -4.33 34.18
C HIS A 20 20.73 -3.09 34.35
N ARG A 21 20.44 -2.37 33.26
CA ARG A 21 19.76 -1.07 33.30
C ARG A 21 18.28 -1.17 33.69
N ASP A 22 17.66 -2.35 33.56
CA ASP A 22 16.22 -2.53 33.73
C ASP A 22 15.80 -3.47 34.86
N LEU A 23 16.73 -3.93 35.70
CA LEU A 23 16.29 -4.59 36.94
C LEU A 23 15.70 -3.52 37.86
N PRO A 24 14.48 -3.72 38.41
CA PRO A 24 13.93 -2.81 39.40
C PRO A 24 14.93 -2.72 40.55
N LYS A 25 15.54 -1.54 40.71
CA LYS A 25 16.48 -1.30 41.80
C LYS A 25 15.73 -1.57 43.10
N LEU A 26 16.17 -2.59 43.84
CA LEU A 26 15.70 -2.80 45.20
C LEU A 26 15.83 -1.47 45.93
N THR A 27 14.72 -0.95 46.45
CA THR A 27 14.70 0.30 47.21
C THR A 27 15.80 0.23 48.25
N THR A 28 16.64 1.27 48.28
CA THR A 28 17.76 1.36 49.22
C THR A 28 17.26 1.06 50.64
N ALA A 29 17.99 0.20 51.35
CA ALA A 29 17.60 -0.28 52.67
C ALA A 29 17.14 0.88 53.56
N VAL A 30 15.91 0.79 54.06
CA VAL A 30 15.33 1.78 54.98
C VAL A 30 16.26 1.87 56.20
N LYS A 31 16.93 3.02 56.38
CA LYS A 31 17.92 3.21 57.45
C LYS A 31 17.31 3.30 58.86
N ASP A 32 15.98 3.34 58.95
CA ASP A 32 15.26 3.37 60.21
C ASP A 32 14.86 1.95 60.67
N ALA A 33 15.40 1.56 61.83
CA ALA A 33 15.24 0.23 62.41
C ALA A 33 13.79 -0.07 62.80
N LYS A 34 12.98 0.96 63.09
CA LYS A 34 11.57 0.79 63.47
C LYS A 34 10.71 0.44 62.26
N THR A 35 10.82 1.22 61.19
CA THR A 35 10.17 0.94 59.90
C THR A 35 10.62 -0.40 59.32
N THR A 36 11.90 -0.77 59.45
CA THR A 36 12.39 -2.08 59.02
C THR A 36 11.72 -3.25 59.75
N ARG A 37 11.50 -3.12 61.07
CA ARG A 37 10.80 -4.14 61.87
C ARG A 37 9.34 -4.27 61.49
N GLU A 38 8.66 -3.15 61.29
CA GLU A 38 7.25 -3.13 60.88
C GLU A 38 7.08 -3.75 59.48
N LEU A 39 7.98 -3.43 58.55
CA LEU A 39 7.98 -4.00 57.19
C LEU A 39 8.21 -5.53 57.23
N MET A 40 9.18 -6.00 58.03
CA MET A 40 9.45 -7.43 58.20
C MET A 40 8.30 -8.17 58.88
N PHE A 41 7.59 -7.52 59.80
CA PHE A 41 6.39 -8.08 60.44
C PHE A 41 5.27 -8.30 59.41
N VAL A 42 4.99 -7.28 58.58
CA VAL A 42 3.97 -7.34 57.52
C VAL A 42 4.34 -8.39 56.47
N LEU A 43 5.59 -8.42 56.00
CA LEU A 43 6.06 -9.40 55.01
C LEU A 43 5.96 -10.85 55.52
N ARG A 44 6.29 -11.10 56.79
CA ARG A 44 6.14 -12.43 57.39
C ARG A 44 4.68 -12.86 57.46
N HIS A 45 3.78 -11.97 57.89
CA HIS A 45 2.35 -12.29 57.99
C HIS A 45 1.74 -12.52 56.60
N PHE A 46 2.17 -11.76 55.59
CA PHE A 46 1.81 -12.00 54.20
C PHE A 46 2.25 -13.39 53.71
N HIS A 47 3.51 -13.79 53.94
CA HIS A 47 4.02 -15.11 53.50
C HIS A 47 3.38 -16.29 54.26
N LEU A 48 2.87 -16.03 55.47
CA LEU A 48 2.12 -17.02 56.25
C LEU A 48 0.63 -17.09 55.89
N GLY A 49 0.17 -16.27 54.93
CA GLY A 49 -1.21 -16.28 54.43
C GLY A 49 -2.21 -15.57 55.34
N ASP A 50 -1.77 -14.64 56.20
CA ASP A 50 -2.67 -13.81 57.01
C ASP A 50 -3.40 -12.78 56.12
N PRO A 51 -4.74 -12.85 55.99
CA PRO A 51 -5.51 -11.95 55.13
C PRO A 51 -5.41 -10.49 55.58
N THR A 52 -5.14 -10.22 56.87
CA THR A 52 -5.00 -8.85 57.39
C THR A 52 -3.71 -8.16 56.96
N ALA A 53 -2.71 -8.92 56.51
CA ALA A 53 -1.49 -8.36 55.94
C ALA A 53 -1.76 -7.71 54.58
N SER A 54 -2.75 -8.19 53.81
CA SER A 54 -3.12 -7.64 52.51
C SER A 54 -3.61 -6.20 52.59
N GLU A 55 -4.22 -5.79 53.71
CA GLU A 55 -4.72 -4.42 53.93
C GLU A 55 -3.59 -3.42 54.20
N ARG A 56 -2.39 -3.91 54.55
CA ARG A 56 -1.20 -3.10 54.88
C ARG A 56 -0.17 -3.07 53.76
N LEU A 57 -0.37 -3.84 52.70
CA LEU A 57 0.46 -3.81 51.51
C LEU A 57 0.05 -2.64 50.62
N ALA A 58 1.04 -2.01 49.99
CA ALA A 58 0.77 -1.04 48.94
C ALA A 58 0.07 -1.74 47.77
N GLN A 59 -0.91 -1.08 47.16
CA GLN A 59 -1.47 -1.55 45.91
C GLN A 59 -0.36 -1.59 44.85
N VAL A 60 -0.33 -2.68 44.08
CA VAL A 60 0.59 -2.84 42.96
C VAL A 60 0.15 -1.86 41.89
N ASP A 61 1.03 -0.94 41.52
CA ASP A 61 0.82 -0.01 40.40
C ASP A 61 0.73 -0.78 39.08
N ASP A 62 -0.01 -0.27 38.10
CA ASP A 62 -0.22 -0.92 36.80
C ASP A 62 1.12 -1.08 36.02
N ASP A 63 2.14 -0.31 36.43
CA ASP A 63 3.51 -0.37 35.91
C ASP A 63 4.37 -1.53 36.46
N LEU A 64 3.84 -2.37 37.36
CA LEU A 64 4.55 -3.51 37.94
C LEU A 64 4.07 -4.83 37.32
N LEU A 65 4.88 -5.41 36.44
CA LEU A 65 4.65 -6.74 35.86
C LEU A 65 5.40 -7.82 36.66
N PRO A 66 4.83 -9.03 36.81
CA PRO A 66 5.56 -10.17 37.36
C PRO A 66 6.91 -10.35 36.65
N ALA A 67 7.97 -10.65 37.40
CA ALA A 67 9.31 -10.83 36.83
C ALA A 67 9.36 -11.88 35.69
N LEU A 68 8.47 -12.87 35.74
CA LEU A 68 8.28 -13.88 34.68
C LEU A 68 7.81 -13.27 33.34
N LEU A 69 7.11 -12.14 33.37
CA LEU A 69 6.63 -11.41 32.20
C LEU A 69 7.58 -10.30 31.77
N ASN A 70 8.67 -10.04 32.50
CA ASN A 70 9.66 -9.02 32.13
C ASN A 70 10.24 -9.21 30.71
N PRO A 71 10.55 -10.44 30.23
CA PRO A 71 11.00 -10.64 28.86
C PRO A 71 9.99 -10.25 27.78
N TYR A 72 8.70 -10.18 28.12
CA TYR A 72 7.62 -9.79 27.21
C TYR A 72 7.41 -8.27 27.11
N ARG A 73 8.11 -7.47 27.94
CA ARG A 73 8.14 -6.01 27.80
C ARG A 73 8.93 -5.56 26.57
N ASP A 74 9.96 -6.31 26.22
CA ASP A 74 10.73 -6.09 25.01
C ASP A 74 10.01 -6.77 23.84
N SER A 75 9.14 -6.02 23.16
CA SER A 75 8.39 -6.53 22.02
C SER A 75 9.32 -7.08 20.94
N SER A 76 10.58 -6.60 20.85
CA SER A 76 11.55 -7.09 19.86
C SER A 76 11.92 -8.57 20.04
N ARG A 77 11.76 -9.10 21.25
CA ARG A 77 12.00 -10.51 21.61
C ARG A 77 10.82 -11.42 21.30
N LEU A 78 9.66 -10.85 21.02
CA LEU A 78 8.49 -11.62 20.60
C LEU A 78 8.60 -11.95 19.12
N LEU A 79 8.14 -13.15 18.75
CA LEU A 79 7.95 -13.52 17.35
C LEU A 79 6.61 -12.97 16.88
N TYR A 80 6.64 -11.85 16.18
CA TYR A 80 5.51 -11.27 15.48
C TYR A 80 5.88 -11.10 14.00
N ASN A 81 4.89 -11.11 13.11
CA ASN A 81 5.08 -11.22 11.65
C ASN A 81 5.69 -9.97 10.98
N TYR A 82 6.22 -9.01 11.75
CA TYR A 82 6.86 -7.80 11.22
C TYR A 82 8.39 -7.95 11.17
N PRO A 83 9.05 -7.24 10.24
CA PRO A 83 8.46 -6.31 9.26
C PRO A 83 7.72 -7.01 8.13
N LEU A 84 6.78 -6.28 7.50
CA LEU A 84 6.00 -6.75 6.36
C LEU A 84 6.64 -6.25 5.07
N LEU A 85 6.64 -7.08 4.04
CA LEU A 85 6.95 -6.70 2.67
C LEU A 85 5.65 -6.38 1.94
N LEU A 86 5.49 -5.14 1.51
CA LEU A 86 4.40 -4.67 0.67
C LEU A 86 4.82 -4.82 -0.79
N LEU A 87 4.10 -5.65 -1.53
CA LEU A 87 4.40 -5.90 -2.94
C LEU A 87 3.97 -4.72 -3.83
N PRO A 88 4.64 -4.50 -4.96
CA PRO A 88 4.31 -3.39 -5.84
C PRO A 88 2.88 -3.48 -6.38
N ARG A 89 2.30 -2.30 -6.59
CA ARG A 89 0.93 -2.11 -7.05
C ARG A 89 0.87 -2.42 -8.56
N SER A 90 0.72 -3.69 -8.92
CA SER A 90 0.73 -4.12 -10.34
C SER A 90 -0.55 -3.76 -11.09
N ALA A 91 -0.40 -3.29 -12.33
CA ALA A 91 -1.52 -2.98 -13.24
C ALA A 91 -2.14 -4.23 -13.90
N GLU A 92 -1.38 -5.31 -14.00
CA GLU A 92 -1.65 -6.40 -14.96
C GLU A 92 -2.46 -7.56 -14.37
N ALA A 93 -2.41 -7.80 -13.06
CA ALA A 93 -3.15 -8.89 -12.42
C ALA A 93 -4.02 -8.38 -11.26
N GLN A 94 -5.24 -8.90 -11.16
CA GLN A 94 -6.01 -8.83 -9.91
C GLN A 94 -5.38 -9.79 -8.91
N THR A 95 -4.18 -9.46 -8.44
CA THR A 95 -3.52 -10.19 -7.37
C THR A 95 -4.47 -10.17 -6.16
N PRO A 96 -4.78 -11.32 -5.55
CA PRO A 96 -5.59 -11.35 -4.35
C PRO A 96 -4.99 -10.42 -3.29
N ILE A 97 -5.85 -9.77 -2.50
CA ILE A 97 -5.38 -8.78 -1.49
C ILE A 97 -4.39 -9.41 -0.51
N HIS A 98 -4.62 -10.67 -0.14
CA HIS A 98 -3.75 -11.42 0.77
C HIS A 98 -2.37 -11.70 0.18
N ASP A 99 -2.22 -11.64 -1.13
CA ASP A 99 -0.93 -11.81 -1.81
C ASP A 99 -0.20 -10.47 -1.99
N THR A 100 -0.80 -9.33 -1.63
CA THR A 100 -0.14 -8.01 -1.73
C THR A 100 0.81 -7.73 -0.56
N VAL A 101 0.72 -8.51 0.51
CA VAL A 101 1.51 -8.31 1.73
C VAL A 101 2.04 -9.66 2.23
N LEU A 102 3.34 -9.73 2.47
CA LEU A 102 4.02 -10.92 2.98
C LEU A 102 4.78 -10.56 4.26
N SER A 103 5.02 -11.52 5.15
CA SER A 103 6.03 -11.31 6.20
C SER A 103 7.41 -11.32 5.56
N LEU A 104 8.32 -10.46 6.04
CA LEU A 104 9.69 -10.43 5.54
C LEU A 104 10.37 -11.79 5.70
N ASP A 105 10.15 -12.46 6.83
CA ASP A 105 10.73 -13.77 7.13
C ASP A 105 10.29 -14.83 6.10
N GLN A 106 8.99 -14.87 5.80
CA GLN A 106 8.45 -15.76 4.77
C GLN A 106 9.06 -15.44 3.40
N TRP A 107 9.15 -14.17 3.02
CA TRP A 107 9.74 -13.77 1.75
C TRP A 107 11.23 -14.12 1.66
N LEU A 108 12.02 -13.85 2.69
CA LEU A 108 13.45 -14.18 2.75
C LEU A 108 13.69 -15.67 2.53
N HIS A 109 12.92 -16.51 3.22
CA HIS A 109 13.00 -17.97 3.06
C HIS A 109 12.57 -18.43 1.67
N GLN A 110 11.50 -17.87 1.11
CA GLN A 110 11.03 -18.21 -0.23
C GLN A 110 12.03 -17.79 -1.31
N ALA A 111 12.51 -16.54 -1.27
CA ALA A 111 13.47 -16.00 -2.22
C ALA A 111 14.81 -16.77 -2.19
N ALA A 112 15.31 -17.12 -0.99
CA ALA A 112 16.51 -17.94 -0.86
C ALA A 112 16.29 -19.38 -1.39
N ALA A 113 15.11 -19.96 -1.19
CA ALA A 113 14.79 -21.30 -1.70
C ALA A 113 14.68 -21.36 -3.22
N GLU A 114 14.29 -20.26 -3.87
CA GLU A 114 14.11 -20.19 -5.32
C GLU A 114 15.42 -20.38 -6.09
N PHE A 115 16.49 -19.67 -5.71
CA PHE A 115 17.80 -19.81 -6.37
C PHE A 115 18.72 -20.86 -5.71
N ALA A 116 18.44 -21.27 -4.48
CA ALA A 116 19.21 -22.25 -3.74
C ALA A 116 18.30 -23.31 -3.09
N PRO A 117 17.67 -24.21 -3.87
CA PRO A 117 16.70 -25.18 -3.33
C PRO A 117 17.33 -26.29 -2.47
N GLY A 118 18.63 -26.56 -2.62
CA GLY A 118 19.35 -27.58 -1.86
C GLY A 118 19.60 -27.17 -0.40
N LYS A 119 19.63 -28.14 0.52
CA LYS A 119 19.92 -27.86 1.95
C LYS A 119 21.30 -27.22 2.16
N GLU A 120 22.30 -27.67 1.40
CA GLU A 120 23.68 -27.14 1.50
C GLU A 120 23.95 -25.97 0.55
N SER A 121 23.04 -25.65 -0.38
CA SER A 121 23.20 -24.48 -1.26
C SER A 121 22.84 -23.19 -0.54
N ALA A 122 23.67 -22.17 -0.69
CA ALA A 122 23.57 -20.88 0.02
C ALA A 122 23.47 -21.02 1.54
N ARG A 123 24.19 -22.00 2.12
CA ARG A 123 24.09 -22.34 3.55
C ARG A 123 24.42 -21.15 4.46
N ILE A 124 25.49 -20.41 4.15
CA ILE A 124 25.90 -19.22 4.93
C ILE A 124 24.77 -18.20 4.97
N LEU A 125 24.15 -17.91 3.82
CA LEU A 125 23.01 -16.98 3.75
C LEU A 125 21.81 -17.51 4.55
N LYS A 126 21.44 -18.78 4.35
CA LYS A 126 20.27 -19.40 5.01
C LYS A 126 20.39 -19.41 6.53
N ASP A 127 21.58 -19.70 7.05
CA ASP A 127 21.87 -19.70 8.48
C ASP A 127 21.79 -18.27 9.09
N HIS A 128 21.79 -17.23 8.24
CA HIS A 128 21.83 -15.83 8.66
C HIS A 128 20.59 -15.02 8.23
N LEU A 129 19.56 -15.65 7.65
CA LEU A 129 18.27 -15.00 7.40
C LEU A 129 17.63 -14.43 8.68
N PRO A 130 17.66 -15.12 9.85
CA PRO A 130 17.13 -14.55 11.09
C PRO A 130 17.87 -13.29 11.53
N TRP A 131 19.18 -13.21 11.26
CA TRP A 131 19.98 -12.02 11.56
C TRP A 131 19.56 -10.84 10.68
N LEU A 132 19.37 -11.06 9.38
CA LEU A 132 18.87 -10.02 8.46
C LEU A 132 17.50 -9.51 8.91
N ALA A 133 16.57 -10.42 9.20
CA ALA A 133 15.23 -10.07 9.67
C ALA A 133 15.27 -9.25 10.98
N HIS A 134 16.16 -9.62 11.91
CA HIS A 134 16.34 -8.89 13.16
C HIS A 134 16.90 -7.47 12.94
N GLN A 135 17.94 -7.33 12.12
CA GLN A 135 18.52 -6.02 11.82
C GLN A 135 17.54 -5.09 11.12
N LEU A 136 16.78 -5.61 10.16
CA LEU A 136 15.72 -4.85 9.48
C LEU A 136 14.64 -4.41 10.46
N ARG A 137 14.24 -5.27 11.40
CA ARG A 137 13.29 -4.91 12.45
C ARG A 137 13.81 -3.77 13.33
N GLN A 138 15.06 -3.84 13.79
CA GLN A 138 15.66 -2.78 14.61
C GLN A 138 15.69 -1.44 13.86
N ARG A 139 16.10 -1.48 12.58
CA ARG A 139 16.19 -0.30 11.73
C ARG A 139 14.82 0.33 11.48
N LEU A 140 13.81 -0.49 11.20
CA LEU A 140 12.45 -0.02 10.91
C LEU A 140 11.66 0.38 12.16
N ALA A 141 12.11 0.02 13.37
CA ALA A 141 11.42 0.39 14.61
C ALA A 141 11.39 1.91 14.85
N GLN A 142 12.31 2.67 14.24
CA GLN A 142 12.41 4.13 14.37
C GLN A 142 11.77 4.87 13.19
N ILE A 143 11.26 4.15 12.19
CA ILE A 143 10.73 4.73 10.96
C ILE A 143 9.22 4.52 10.93
N GLU A 144 8.48 5.62 10.83
CA GLU A 144 7.03 5.55 10.64
C GLU A 144 6.71 5.40 9.15
N GLY A 145 5.87 4.42 8.82
CA GLY A 145 5.41 4.18 7.45
C GLY A 145 6.31 3.27 6.59
N PRO A 146 5.86 3.03 5.34
CA PRO A 146 6.56 2.16 4.41
C PRO A 146 7.81 2.83 3.83
N VAL A 147 8.89 2.06 3.69
CA VAL A 147 10.14 2.50 3.04
C VAL A 147 10.50 1.60 1.87
N ASN A 148 11.23 2.13 0.89
CA ASN A 148 11.65 1.32 -0.26
C ASN A 148 12.50 0.11 0.20
N ALA A 149 12.12 -1.09 -0.21
CA ALA A 149 12.73 -2.33 0.27
C ALA A 149 14.17 -2.51 -0.22
N THR A 150 14.43 -2.24 -1.50
CA THR A 150 15.72 -2.49 -2.15
C THR A 150 16.91 -1.81 -1.48
N PRO A 151 16.92 -0.47 -1.22
CA PRO A 151 18.06 0.18 -0.59
C PRO A 151 18.27 -0.30 0.85
N VAL A 152 17.19 -0.47 1.61
CA VAL A 152 17.26 -0.92 3.01
C VAL A 152 17.80 -2.35 3.13
N LEU A 153 17.36 -3.25 2.24
CA LEU A 153 17.87 -4.62 2.17
C LEU A 153 19.33 -4.65 1.71
N SER A 154 19.70 -3.85 0.70
CA SER A 154 21.08 -3.78 0.20
C SER A 154 22.05 -3.32 1.29
N GLU A 155 21.69 -2.28 2.05
CA GLU A 155 22.53 -1.81 3.14
C GLU A 155 22.63 -2.84 4.27
N THR A 156 21.53 -3.53 4.60
CA THR A 156 21.56 -4.60 5.61
C THR A 156 22.40 -5.81 5.15
N ALA A 157 22.38 -6.12 3.86
CA ALA A 157 23.23 -7.15 3.27
C ALA A 157 24.72 -6.79 3.43
N SER A 158 25.12 -5.55 3.15
CA SER A 158 26.49 -5.08 3.39
C SER A 158 26.88 -5.15 4.88
N MET A 159 25.97 -4.81 5.80
CA MET A 159 26.20 -4.97 7.23
C MET A 159 26.44 -6.43 7.64
N LEU A 160 25.77 -7.38 7.00
CA LEU A 160 25.98 -8.81 7.26
C LEU A 160 27.40 -9.24 6.85
N GLU A 161 27.86 -8.80 5.67
CA GLU A 161 29.21 -9.10 5.20
C GLU A 161 30.28 -8.54 6.15
N GLU A 162 30.10 -7.30 6.61
CA GLU A 162 30.96 -6.66 7.60
C GLU A 162 30.92 -7.36 8.96
N HIS A 163 29.75 -7.85 9.38
CA HIS A 163 29.57 -8.53 10.66
C HIS A 163 30.30 -9.89 10.70
N LEU A 164 30.23 -10.66 9.61
CA LEU A 164 30.79 -12.01 9.57
C LEU A 164 32.30 -12.03 9.28
N GLN A 165 32.84 -10.97 8.68
CA GLN A 165 34.28 -10.82 8.37
C GLN A 165 34.89 -12.05 7.69
N LEU A 166 34.12 -12.69 6.81
CA LEU A 166 34.56 -13.87 6.06
C LEU A 166 35.74 -13.52 5.15
N LYS A 167 36.57 -14.51 4.83
CA LYS A 167 37.74 -14.34 3.96
C LYS A 167 37.74 -15.36 2.82
N GLY A 168 38.27 -14.94 1.67
CA GLY A 168 38.44 -15.79 0.50
C GLY A 168 37.12 -16.26 -0.10
N GLY A 169 37.07 -17.51 -0.58
CA GLY A 169 35.91 -18.02 -1.34
C GLY A 169 34.58 -18.03 -0.58
N ALA A 170 34.58 -18.08 0.76
CA ALA A 170 33.34 -17.99 1.55
C ALA A 170 32.72 -16.59 1.51
N GLN A 171 33.55 -15.54 1.43
CA GLN A 171 33.09 -14.16 1.27
C GLN A 171 32.45 -13.99 -0.12
N GLU A 172 33.15 -14.39 -1.17
CA GLU A 172 32.65 -14.31 -2.56
C GLU A 172 31.34 -15.08 -2.76
N GLN A 173 31.21 -16.25 -2.11
CA GLN A 173 29.97 -17.04 -2.12
C GLN A 173 28.82 -16.28 -1.46
N LEU A 174 29.03 -15.74 -0.25
CA LEU A 174 28.00 -14.99 0.46
C LEU A 174 27.58 -13.73 -0.33
N SER A 175 28.53 -12.97 -0.86
CA SER A 175 28.24 -11.77 -1.67
C SER A 175 27.40 -12.13 -2.89
N GLY A 176 27.76 -13.19 -3.63
CA GLY A 176 26.99 -13.63 -4.78
C GLY A 176 25.59 -14.15 -4.43
N ASP A 177 25.43 -14.80 -3.28
CA ASP A 177 24.11 -15.26 -2.80
C ASP A 177 23.23 -14.08 -2.33
N LEU A 178 23.82 -13.06 -1.70
CA LEU A 178 23.13 -11.83 -1.31
C LEU A 178 22.69 -11.02 -2.54
N GLU A 179 23.53 -10.90 -3.57
CA GLU A 179 23.15 -10.25 -4.83
C GLU A 179 21.96 -10.94 -5.49
N ARG A 180 21.94 -12.28 -5.52
CA ARG A 180 20.79 -13.04 -6.05
C ARG A 180 19.54 -12.83 -5.21
N LEU A 181 19.66 -12.77 -3.88
CA LEU A 181 18.54 -12.47 -3.00
C LEU A 181 17.97 -11.07 -3.28
N LEU A 182 18.82 -10.06 -3.47
CA LEU A 182 18.41 -8.69 -3.79
C LEU A 182 17.76 -8.58 -5.17
N GLN A 183 18.21 -9.37 -6.16
CA GLN A 183 17.58 -9.45 -7.49
C GLN A 183 16.15 -10.00 -7.45
N GLN A 184 15.79 -10.75 -6.41
CA GLN A 184 14.44 -11.27 -6.20
C GLN A 184 13.48 -10.26 -5.57
N VAL A 185 13.97 -9.08 -5.14
CA VAL A 185 13.11 -8.02 -4.59
C VAL A 185 12.27 -7.42 -5.72
N PRO A 186 10.92 -7.48 -5.65
CA PRO A 186 10.09 -6.90 -6.69
C PRO A 186 10.30 -5.38 -6.80
N ALA A 187 10.39 -4.88 -8.03
CA ALA A 187 10.60 -3.46 -8.27
C ALA A 187 9.46 -2.62 -7.68
N GLY A 188 9.79 -1.68 -6.79
CA GLY A 188 8.81 -0.85 -6.08
C GLY A 188 8.17 -1.52 -4.86
N ALA A 189 8.73 -2.65 -4.37
CA ALA A 189 8.35 -3.19 -3.08
C ALA A 189 8.77 -2.27 -1.93
N GLU A 190 7.96 -2.25 -0.87
CA GLU A 190 8.19 -1.45 0.33
C GLU A 190 8.26 -2.35 1.56
N LEU A 191 9.01 -1.93 2.59
CA LEU A 191 9.05 -2.57 3.90
C LEU A 191 8.27 -1.73 4.90
N LEU A 192 7.42 -2.38 5.68
CA LEU A 192 6.64 -1.77 6.74
C LEU A 192 7.06 -2.34 8.10
N GLY A 193 7.65 -1.49 8.92
CA GLY A 193 7.97 -1.79 10.32
C GLY A 193 6.72 -1.88 11.20
N TYR A 194 6.90 -2.38 12.42
CA TYR A 194 5.86 -2.28 13.45
C TYR A 194 5.99 -0.91 14.14
N GLY A 195 5.21 0.05 13.66
CA GLY A 195 5.16 1.43 14.17
C GLY A 195 3.82 1.77 14.83
N ARG A 196 3.46 3.05 14.83
CA ARG A 196 2.21 3.54 15.44
C ARG A 196 0.98 3.27 14.57
N TYR A 197 1.12 3.38 13.24
CA TYR A 197 0.00 3.27 12.30
C TYR A 197 0.12 2.17 11.24
N PRO A 198 0.66 0.96 11.53
CA PRO A 198 0.81 -0.08 10.52
C PRO A 198 -0.54 -0.48 9.90
N ALA A 199 -1.62 -0.48 10.68
CA ALA A 199 -2.96 -0.77 10.19
C ALA A 199 -3.46 0.24 9.15
N LEU A 200 -3.17 1.54 9.33
CA LEU A 200 -3.54 2.57 8.37
C LEU A 200 -2.71 2.43 7.09
N HIS A 201 -1.40 2.22 7.20
CA HIS A 201 -0.55 2.00 6.02
C HIS A 201 -0.94 0.76 5.23
N LEU A 202 -1.34 -0.33 5.90
CA LEU A 202 -1.89 -1.52 5.23
C LEU A 202 -3.22 -1.22 4.53
N LEU A 203 -4.10 -0.44 5.15
CA LEU A 203 -5.36 -0.01 4.51
C LEU A 203 -5.09 0.85 3.27
N ILE A 204 -4.17 1.82 3.35
CA ILE A 204 -3.75 2.64 2.21
C ILE A 204 -3.18 1.74 1.12
N HIS A 205 -2.24 0.87 1.45
CA HIS A 205 -1.60 -0.01 0.50
C HIS A 205 -2.63 -0.87 -0.24
N THR A 206 -3.51 -1.54 0.50
CA THR A 206 -4.56 -2.39 -0.08
C THR A 206 -5.58 -1.61 -0.90
N ALA A 207 -5.97 -0.41 -0.47
CA ALA A 207 -6.87 0.46 -1.23
C ALA A 207 -6.24 0.90 -2.55
N LEU A 208 -4.98 1.38 -2.51
CA LEU A 208 -4.24 1.83 -3.69
C LEU A 208 -3.94 0.70 -4.66
N SER A 209 -3.55 -0.48 -4.17
CA SER A 209 -3.32 -1.68 -4.99
C SER A 209 -4.57 -2.11 -5.76
N LYS A 210 -5.78 -1.82 -5.24
CA LYS A 210 -7.04 -2.06 -5.97
C LYS A 210 -7.44 -0.90 -6.88
N ALA A 211 -7.31 0.32 -6.39
CA ALA A 211 -7.87 1.50 -7.04
C ALA A 211 -7.06 1.91 -8.28
N LEU A 212 -5.73 1.90 -8.20
CA LEU A 212 -4.86 2.35 -9.29
C LEU A 212 -5.03 1.53 -10.58
N PRO A 213 -5.00 0.18 -10.56
CA PRO A 213 -5.21 -0.61 -11.77
C PRO A 213 -6.61 -0.45 -12.36
N ARG A 214 -7.64 -0.34 -11.50
CA ARG A 214 -9.02 -0.11 -11.95
C ARG A 214 -9.18 1.25 -12.62
N ARG A 215 -8.55 2.28 -12.05
CA ARG A 215 -8.56 3.65 -12.59
C ARG A 215 -7.84 3.71 -13.94
N ALA A 216 -6.68 3.06 -14.08
CA ALA A 216 -5.97 2.99 -15.35
C ALA A 216 -6.83 2.35 -16.45
N ARG A 217 -7.46 1.21 -16.17
CA ARG A 217 -8.38 0.54 -17.11
C ARG A 217 -9.59 1.41 -17.45
N PHE A 218 -10.15 2.10 -16.46
CA PHE A 218 -11.30 2.98 -16.68
C PHE A 218 -10.93 4.20 -17.54
N GLN A 219 -9.73 4.75 -17.37
CA GLN A 219 -9.20 5.80 -18.23
C GLN A 219 -9.01 5.33 -19.68
N GLU A 220 -8.50 4.12 -19.88
CA GLU A 220 -8.39 3.50 -21.21
C GLU A 220 -9.78 3.33 -21.85
N GLN A 221 -10.77 2.86 -21.09
CA GLN A 221 -12.16 2.73 -21.54
C GLN A 221 -12.78 4.08 -21.94
N ILE A 222 -12.55 5.13 -21.15
CA ILE A 222 -13.00 6.49 -21.51
C ILE A 222 -12.34 6.94 -22.80
N ALA A 223 -11.03 6.75 -22.94
CA ALA A 223 -10.30 7.13 -24.15
C ALA A 223 -10.80 6.36 -25.40
N GLU A 224 -11.13 5.07 -25.24
CA GLU A 224 -11.77 4.26 -26.28
C GLU A 224 -13.16 4.80 -26.65
N CYS A 225 -13.99 5.13 -25.67
CA CYS A 225 -15.31 5.72 -25.90
C CYS A 225 -15.21 7.05 -26.63
N ILE A 226 -14.31 7.95 -26.21
CA ILE A 226 -14.09 9.24 -26.89
C ILE A 226 -13.69 9.02 -28.35
N ARG A 227 -12.73 8.12 -28.63
CA ARG A 227 -12.33 7.80 -30.00
C ARG A 227 -13.50 7.22 -30.81
N GLY A 228 -14.25 6.29 -30.24
CA GLY A 228 -15.39 5.64 -30.91
C GLY A 228 -16.52 6.62 -31.24
N LEU A 229 -16.87 7.52 -30.33
CA LEU A 229 -17.90 8.53 -30.57
C LEU A 229 -17.44 9.59 -31.60
N LYS A 230 -16.16 9.98 -31.59
CA LYS A 230 -15.61 10.87 -32.62
C LYS A 230 -15.63 10.23 -34.01
N GLN A 231 -15.21 8.97 -34.11
CA GLN A 231 -15.29 8.21 -35.36
C GLN A 231 -16.73 8.06 -35.86
N LEU A 232 -17.68 7.84 -34.95
CA LEU A 232 -19.10 7.80 -35.30
C LEU A 232 -19.56 9.14 -35.90
N PHE A 233 -19.12 10.26 -35.33
CA PHE A 233 -19.37 11.58 -35.90
C PHE A 233 -18.71 11.80 -37.26
N ASP A 234 -17.46 11.39 -37.44
CA ASP A 234 -16.72 11.56 -38.71
C ASP A 234 -17.39 10.77 -39.84
N VAL A 235 -17.74 9.50 -39.60
CA VAL A 235 -18.43 8.64 -40.59
C VAL A 235 -19.81 9.19 -40.97
N GLU A 236 -20.48 9.88 -40.06
CA GLU A 236 -21.77 10.50 -40.32
C GLU A 236 -21.65 11.90 -40.93
N TRP A 237 -20.59 12.63 -40.63
CA TRP A 237 -20.24 13.87 -41.30
C TRP A 237 -19.96 13.62 -42.78
N GLU A 238 -19.17 12.59 -43.13
CA GLU A 238 -18.93 12.16 -44.51
C GLU A 238 -20.21 11.76 -45.27
N LYS A 239 -21.26 11.41 -44.54
CA LYS A 239 -22.59 11.06 -45.04
C LYS A 239 -23.56 12.25 -45.10
N SER A 240 -23.19 13.40 -44.54
CA SER A 240 -24.06 14.56 -44.49
C SER A 240 -24.06 15.33 -45.81
N ASP A 241 -25.18 15.98 -46.13
CA ASP A 241 -25.28 16.81 -47.34
C ASP A 241 -24.30 18.00 -47.29
N GLU A 242 -23.93 18.45 -46.08
CA GLU A 242 -22.97 19.54 -45.81
C GLU A 242 -21.53 19.19 -46.21
N SER A 243 -21.08 17.93 -46.09
CA SER A 243 -19.76 17.52 -46.62
C SER A 243 -19.77 17.28 -48.12
N ILE A 244 -20.95 17.07 -48.70
CA ILE A 244 -21.20 16.81 -50.12
C ILE A 244 -21.51 18.13 -50.86
N GLU A 245 -21.60 19.27 -50.15
CA GLU A 245 -21.81 20.57 -50.77
C GLU A 245 -20.73 20.90 -51.82
N PRO A 246 -21.10 21.54 -52.95
CA PRO A 246 -20.19 21.87 -54.05
C PRO A 246 -18.95 22.67 -53.64
N ARG A 247 -18.99 23.37 -52.49
CA ARG A 247 -17.84 24.12 -51.93
C ARG A 247 -16.79 23.20 -51.32
N ALA A 248 -17.20 22.22 -50.50
CA ALA A 248 -16.27 21.23 -49.92
C ALA A 248 -15.67 20.29 -50.99
N ALA A 249 -16.45 19.97 -52.04
CA ALA A 249 -15.96 19.23 -53.20
C ALA A 249 -14.96 20.05 -54.07
N ARG A 250 -15.10 21.38 -54.13
CA ARG A 250 -14.13 22.26 -54.81
C ARG A 250 -12.81 22.35 -54.07
N ASP A 251 -12.84 22.42 -52.74
CA ASP A 251 -11.64 22.54 -51.90
C ASP A 251 -10.81 21.24 -51.85
N SER A 252 -11.44 20.07 -52.01
CA SER A 252 -10.76 18.76 -52.02
C SER A 252 -10.09 18.40 -53.35
N ILE A 253 -10.45 19.05 -54.47
CA ILE A 253 -9.93 18.74 -55.82
C ILE A 253 -8.71 19.60 -56.24
N GLY A 254 -8.33 20.61 -55.45
CA GLY A 254 -7.15 21.45 -55.71
C GLY A 254 -7.17 22.14 -57.09
N LEU A 255 -5.99 22.52 -57.60
CA LEU A 255 -5.79 23.33 -58.84
C LEU A 255 -6.41 22.74 -60.14
N GLY A 256 -6.99 21.54 -60.10
CA GLY A 256 -7.68 20.89 -61.23
C GLY A 256 -9.18 21.21 -61.36
N SER A 257 -9.73 22.08 -60.51
CA SER A 257 -11.17 22.39 -60.41
C SER A 257 -11.83 22.86 -61.71
N ASN A 258 -11.07 23.35 -62.69
CA ASN A 258 -11.59 23.90 -63.95
C ASN A 258 -11.99 22.82 -64.97
N TYR A 259 -11.64 21.55 -64.75
CA TYR A 259 -11.98 20.44 -65.66
C TYR A 259 -13.14 19.58 -65.18
N PHE A 260 -13.62 19.79 -63.94
CA PHE A 260 -14.74 19.09 -63.37
C PHE A 260 -15.88 20.08 -63.12
N ASN A 261 -17.10 19.75 -63.54
CA ASN A 261 -18.28 20.51 -63.13
C ASN A 261 -18.84 19.87 -61.84
N PRO A 262 -18.52 20.42 -60.65
CA PRO A 262 -18.96 19.84 -59.38
C PRO A 262 -20.49 19.84 -59.25
N ASP A 263 -21.19 20.79 -59.89
CA ASP A 263 -22.64 20.86 -59.87
C ASP A 263 -23.27 19.71 -60.69
N ALA A 264 -22.58 19.24 -61.74
CA ALA A 264 -23.00 18.08 -62.52
C ALA A 264 -22.68 16.74 -61.82
N LEU A 265 -21.56 16.66 -61.09
CA LEU A 265 -21.18 15.49 -60.30
C LEU A 265 -22.10 15.29 -59.10
N SER A 266 -22.44 16.38 -58.40
CA SER A 266 -23.42 16.39 -57.30
C SER A 266 -24.80 15.91 -57.77
N ALA A 267 -25.22 16.29 -58.99
CA ALA A 267 -26.49 15.84 -59.58
C ALA A 267 -26.50 14.36 -60.03
N VAL A 268 -25.33 13.75 -60.28
CA VAL A 268 -25.19 12.33 -60.70
C VAL A 268 -24.99 11.40 -59.50
N MET A 269 -24.54 11.93 -58.35
CA MET A 269 -24.55 11.22 -57.08
C MET A 269 -26.01 11.07 -56.62
N ASP A 270 -26.65 9.98 -57.03
CA ASP A 270 -28.02 9.63 -56.66
C ASP A 270 -28.19 9.73 -55.13
N HIS A 271 -28.96 10.72 -54.66
CA HIS A 271 -29.24 11.01 -53.24
C HIS A 271 -30.16 9.97 -52.59
N SER A 272 -30.38 8.85 -53.26
CA SER A 272 -31.40 7.88 -52.93
C SER A 272 -30.76 6.57 -52.45
N HIS A 273 -31.02 6.24 -51.18
CA HIS A 273 -31.00 4.91 -50.56
C HIS A 273 -29.84 4.46 -49.64
N GLY A 274 -28.79 5.25 -49.41
CA GLY A 274 -27.71 4.85 -48.46
C GLY A 274 -27.70 5.55 -47.09
N THR A 275 -28.32 6.71 -46.99
CA THR A 275 -27.84 7.76 -46.07
C THR A 275 -28.95 8.28 -45.17
N ARG A 276 -29.35 7.49 -44.16
CA ARG A 276 -30.18 8.05 -43.08
C ARG A 276 -29.30 8.96 -42.25
N GLN A 277 -29.52 10.27 -42.35
CA GLN A 277 -28.91 11.25 -41.46
C GLN A 277 -29.23 10.90 -40.00
N MET A 278 -28.28 11.14 -39.09
CA MET A 278 -28.47 10.90 -37.67
C MET A 278 -29.64 11.76 -37.14
N PRO A 279 -30.59 11.18 -36.39
CA PRO A 279 -31.62 11.96 -35.71
C PRO A 279 -31.00 13.01 -34.80
N VAL A 280 -31.56 14.23 -34.79
CA VAL A 280 -31.05 15.37 -34.00
C VAL A 280 -30.86 14.99 -32.53
N GLU A 281 -31.82 14.28 -31.95
CA GLU A 281 -31.76 13.79 -30.56
C GLU A 281 -30.56 12.87 -30.29
N ARG A 282 -30.20 12.01 -31.26
CA ARG A 282 -29.03 11.14 -31.16
C ARG A 282 -27.74 11.95 -31.23
N ARG A 283 -27.69 12.96 -32.11
CA ARG A 283 -26.54 13.89 -32.23
C ARG A 283 -26.32 14.67 -30.94
N GLU A 284 -27.37 15.25 -30.38
CA GLU A 284 -27.30 15.99 -29.11
C GLU A 284 -26.82 15.09 -27.97
N ARG A 285 -27.34 13.86 -27.89
CA ARG A 285 -26.92 12.89 -26.87
C ARG A 285 -25.44 12.52 -26.97
N ILE A 286 -24.93 12.25 -28.17
CA ILE A 286 -23.51 11.92 -28.37
C ILE A 286 -22.63 13.14 -28.06
N GLN A 287 -23.01 14.34 -28.50
CA GLN A 287 -22.27 15.57 -28.18
C GLN A 287 -22.20 15.84 -26.67
N ARG A 288 -23.33 15.70 -25.96
CA ARG A 288 -23.36 15.82 -24.50
C ARG A 288 -22.46 14.77 -23.84
N THR A 289 -22.55 13.53 -24.30
CA THR A 289 -21.73 12.42 -23.77
C THR A 289 -20.25 12.68 -23.99
N LEU A 290 -19.84 13.12 -25.18
CA LEU A 290 -18.47 13.52 -25.48
C LEU A 290 -17.99 14.64 -24.56
N SER A 291 -18.80 15.69 -24.37
CA SER A 291 -18.45 16.80 -23.48
C SER A 291 -18.19 16.33 -22.06
N ILE A 292 -19.01 15.41 -21.52
CA ILE A 292 -18.81 14.86 -20.18
C ILE A 292 -17.50 14.06 -20.12
N LEU A 293 -17.30 13.12 -21.07
CA LEU A 293 -16.11 12.26 -21.11
C LEU A 293 -14.81 13.05 -21.25
N GLU A 294 -14.78 14.11 -22.06
CA GLU A 294 -13.59 14.95 -22.28
C GLU A 294 -13.30 15.90 -21.13
N SER A 295 -14.35 16.36 -20.42
CA SER A 295 -14.19 17.24 -19.26
C SER A 295 -13.73 16.51 -18.00
N TRP A 296 -13.90 15.18 -17.95
CA TRP A 296 -13.61 14.39 -16.78
C TRP A 296 -12.12 14.38 -16.47
N GLN A 297 -11.79 14.87 -15.26
CA GLN A 297 -10.46 14.77 -14.69
C GLN A 297 -10.52 13.90 -13.45
N PRO A 298 -9.67 12.87 -13.37
CA PRO A 298 -9.76 11.91 -12.30
C PRO A 298 -9.14 12.52 -11.03
N ASP A 299 -9.88 12.47 -9.91
CA ASP A 299 -9.44 12.97 -8.61
C ASP A 299 -8.09 12.34 -8.19
N PRO A 300 -7.01 13.10 -7.96
CA PRO A 300 -5.72 12.54 -7.57
C PRO A 300 -5.81 11.76 -6.24
N VAL A 301 -6.72 12.16 -5.35
CA VAL A 301 -6.90 11.55 -4.03
C VAL A 301 -7.77 10.30 -4.14
N LEU A 302 -7.23 9.18 -3.66
CA LEU A 302 -7.88 7.87 -3.68
C LEU A 302 -8.36 7.41 -2.30
N VAL A 303 -7.71 7.88 -1.22
CA VAL A 303 -8.08 7.53 0.15
C VAL A 303 -8.23 8.79 0.98
N ARG A 304 -9.36 8.94 1.67
CA ARG A 304 -9.64 10.09 2.54
C ARG A 304 -9.82 9.59 3.96
N PHE A 305 -9.00 10.08 4.87
CA PHE A 305 -9.11 9.79 6.29
C PHE A 305 -9.90 10.90 6.97
N VAL A 306 -11.12 10.60 7.39
CA VAL A 306 -11.89 11.53 8.21
C VAL A 306 -11.72 11.15 9.67
N HIS A 307 -11.22 12.08 10.48
CA HIS A 307 -10.86 11.81 11.87
C HIS A 307 -11.21 12.98 12.79
N VAL A 308 -11.31 12.68 14.09
CA VAL A 308 -11.39 13.71 15.13
C VAL A 308 -9.97 14.12 15.53
N GLY A 309 -9.75 15.41 15.81
CA GLY A 309 -8.46 15.91 16.26
C GLY A 309 -7.43 16.00 15.12
N SER A 310 -6.16 15.71 15.43
CA SER A 310 -5.07 15.75 14.45
C SER A 310 -4.46 14.36 14.31
N LEU A 311 -4.35 13.85 13.08
CA LEU A 311 -3.32 12.87 12.73
C LEU A 311 -2.01 13.67 12.69
N THR A 312 -1.25 13.62 13.79
CA THR A 312 -0.14 14.55 14.09
C THR A 312 1.16 14.29 13.32
N ASP A 313 1.18 13.43 12.31
CA ASP A 313 2.42 12.97 11.72
C ASP A 313 2.53 13.31 10.23
N ASP A 314 3.72 13.79 9.85
CA ASP A 314 4.05 14.36 8.53
C ASP A 314 3.75 13.40 7.37
N TRP A 315 3.75 12.08 7.62
CA TRP A 315 3.47 11.05 6.60
C TRP A 315 2.13 11.24 5.89
N CYS A 316 1.11 11.80 6.57
CA CYS A 316 -0.19 12.04 5.96
C CYS A 316 -0.16 13.17 4.91
N SER A 317 0.83 14.06 4.99
CA SER A 317 0.95 15.25 4.14
C SER A 317 1.88 15.06 2.93
N GLU A 318 2.66 13.98 2.91
CA GLU A 318 3.69 13.73 1.89
C GLU A 318 3.15 13.15 0.57
N SER A 319 1.93 12.57 0.58
CA SER A 319 1.36 11.92 -0.60
C SER A 319 0.17 12.67 -1.17
N SER A 320 0.13 12.80 -2.50
CA SER A 320 -1.04 13.31 -3.24
C SER A 320 -2.16 12.28 -3.41
N LEU A 321 -1.92 11.01 -3.04
CA LEU A 321 -2.88 9.91 -3.23
C LEU A 321 -3.86 9.76 -2.08
N TYR A 322 -3.60 10.41 -0.95
CA TYR A 322 -4.49 10.40 0.20
C TYR A 322 -4.51 11.74 0.91
N GLU A 323 -5.59 12.01 1.62
CA GLU A 323 -5.74 13.24 2.41
C GLU A 323 -6.34 12.92 3.77
N ALA A 324 -6.05 13.79 4.74
CA ALA A 324 -6.64 13.75 6.08
C ALA A 324 -7.58 14.95 6.26
N LEU A 325 -8.80 14.67 6.71
CA LEU A 325 -9.86 15.64 6.95
C LEU A 325 -10.24 15.59 8.43
N ALA A 326 -10.01 16.69 9.15
CA ALA A 326 -10.41 16.82 10.54
C ALA A 326 -11.87 17.31 10.62
N ASP A 327 -12.72 16.54 11.31
CA ASP A 327 -14.12 16.91 11.57
C ASP A 327 -14.53 16.48 12.99
N ALA A 328 -15.48 17.20 13.58
CA ALA A 328 -16.05 16.83 14.88
C ALA A 328 -16.95 15.59 14.79
N ASP A 329 -17.60 15.38 13.64
CA ASP A 329 -18.37 14.17 13.32
C ASP A 329 -17.78 13.49 12.07
N PRO A 330 -16.76 12.62 12.25
CA PRO A 330 -16.04 12.03 11.13
C PRO A 330 -16.90 11.09 10.30
N CYS A 331 -17.90 10.44 10.91
CA CYS A 331 -18.78 9.51 10.21
C CYS A 331 -19.76 10.25 9.30
N ALA A 332 -20.38 11.33 9.80
CA ALA A 332 -21.27 12.15 8.99
C ALA A 332 -20.49 12.82 7.83
N ARG A 333 -19.29 13.36 8.12
CA ARG A 333 -18.46 13.98 7.10
C ARG A 333 -17.97 12.96 6.06
N ALA A 334 -17.56 11.76 6.46
CA ALA A 334 -17.19 10.70 5.54
C ALA A 334 -18.36 10.29 4.62
N MET A 335 -19.58 10.19 5.15
CA MET A 335 -20.77 9.90 4.35
C MET A 335 -21.03 11.00 3.32
N GLN A 336 -20.98 12.26 3.74
CA GLN A 336 -21.16 13.40 2.83
C GLN A 336 -20.15 13.39 1.69
N VAL A 337 -18.86 13.21 2.01
CA VAL A 337 -17.79 13.15 0.99
C VAL A 337 -17.98 11.95 0.06
N PHE A 338 -18.43 10.81 0.59
CA PHE A 338 -18.76 9.64 -0.22
C PHE A 338 -19.90 9.95 -1.19
N ASP A 339 -21.00 10.55 -0.72
CA ASP A 339 -22.16 10.88 -1.55
C ASP A 339 -21.80 11.90 -2.65
N GLU A 340 -21.01 12.92 -2.31
CA GLU A 340 -20.47 13.90 -3.27
C GLU A 340 -19.65 13.19 -4.38
N LYS A 341 -18.72 12.30 -4.00
CA LYS A 341 -17.89 11.57 -4.96
C LYS A 341 -18.65 10.48 -5.71
N ALA A 342 -19.68 9.89 -5.12
CA ALA A 342 -20.54 8.93 -5.78
C ALA A 342 -21.37 9.61 -6.88
N ALA A 343 -21.91 10.81 -6.61
CA ALA A 343 -22.63 11.59 -7.60
C ALA A 343 -21.74 12.04 -8.77
N GLU A 344 -20.52 12.54 -8.49
CA GLU A 344 -19.53 12.87 -9.54
C GLU A 344 -19.20 11.64 -10.41
N HIS A 345 -19.03 10.46 -9.79
CA HIS A 345 -18.73 9.23 -10.53
C HIS A 345 -19.95 8.65 -11.27
N ALA A 346 -21.16 8.83 -10.77
CA ALA A 346 -22.38 8.36 -11.43
C ALA A 346 -22.55 9.02 -12.80
N GLU A 347 -22.28 10.33 -12.91
CA GLU A 347 -22.35 11.06 -14.17
C GLU A 347 -21.40 10.47 -15.22
N ILE A 348 -20.12 10.25 -14.87
CA ILE A 348 -19.14 9.69 -15.81
C ILE A 348 -19.44 8.23 -16.16
N PHE A 349 -19.89 7.41 -15.21
CA PHE A 349 -20.28 6.02 -15.49
C PHE A 349 -21.49 5.95 -16.42
N SER A 350 -22.48 6.84 -16.23
CA SER A 350 -23.63 6.95 -17.13
C SER A 350 -23.17 7.32 -18.54
N ALA A 351 -22.27 8.31 -18.67
CA ALA A 351 -21.76 8.78 -19.96
C ALA A 351 -20.96 7.69 -20.70
N VAL A 352 -20.09 6.96 -19.99
CA VAL A 352 -19.38 5.80 -20.57
C VAL A 352 -20.38 4.76 -21.08
N ARG A 353 -21.43 4.46 -20.30
CA ARG A 353 -22.41 3.46 -20.72
C ARG A 353 -23.24 3.91 -21.91
N ILE A 354 -23.66 5.18 -21.96
CA ILE A 354 -24.33 5.77 -23.13
C ILE A 354 -23.41 5.66 -24.35
N ALA A 355 -22.14 6.01 -24.21
CA ALA A 355 -21.16 5.95 -25.29
C ALA A 355 -21.04 4.53 -25.86
N GLU A 356 -20.90 3.51 -25.01
CA GLU A 356 -20.83 2.12 -25.45
C GLU A 356 -22.08 1.68 -26.24
N LEU A 357 -23.26 2.07 -25.80
CA LEU A 357 -24.53 1.74 -26.45
C LEU A 357 -24.67 2.44 -27.81
N GLU A 358 -24.23 3.69 -27.91
CA GLU A 358 -24.23 4.48 -29.14
C GLU A 358 -23.23 3.94 -30.17
N ILE A 359 -22.00 3.62 -29.75
CA ILE A 359 -20.96 3.02 -30.61
C ILE A 359 -21.44 1.69 -31.18
N LYS A 360 -22.16 0.89 -30.38
CA LYS A 360 -22.74 -0.39 -30.81
C LYS A 360 -24.03 -0.23 -31.63
N GLY A 361 -24.59 0.97 -31.71
CA GLY A 361 -25.85 1.24 -32.42
C GLY A 361 -27.08 0.56 -31.80
N ILE A 362 -27.03 0.22 -30.50
CA ILE A 362 -28.10 -0.49 -29.78
C ILE A 362 -28.85 0.40 -28.77
N TYR A 363 -28.62 1.71 -28.81
CA TYR A 363 -29.30 2.63 -27.91
C TYR A 363 -30.80 2.75 -28.25
N ASN A 364 -31.67 2.42 -27.30
CA ASN A 364 -33.11 2.63 -27.38
C ASN A 364 -33.56 3.69 -26.34
N PRO A 365 -34.00 4.89 -26.77
CA PRO A 365 -34.48 5.96 -25.89
C PRO A 365 -35.58 5.51 -24.91
N GLU A 366 -36.56 4.72 -25.36
CA GLU A 366 -37.69 4.31 -24.53
C GLU A 366 -37.29 3.43 -23.34
N ILE A 367 -36.19 2.68 -23.47
CA ILE A 367 -35.68 1.77 -22.44
C ILE A 367 -34.58 2.43 -21.63
N HIS A 368 -33.67 3.14 -22.31
CA HIS A 368 -32.45 3.64 -21.70
C HIS A 368 -32.62 5.00 -21.04
N ASP A 369 -33.42 5.93 -21.58
CA ASP A 369 -33.60 7.25 -20.96
C ASP A 369 -34.19 7.14 -19.53
N PRO A 370 -35.23 6.32 -19.27
CA PRO A 370 -35.73 6.14 -17.90
C PRO A 370 -34.72 5.49 -16.96
N TRP A 371 -33.86 4.61 -17.49
CA TRP A 371 -32.82 3.94 -16.69
C TRP A 371 -31.72 4.92 -16.27
N PHE A 372 -31.25 5.77 -17.21
CA PHE A 372 -30.24 6.78 -16.93
C PHE A 372 -30.76 7.94 -16.08
N ALA A 373 -32.06 8.22 -16.09
CA ALA A 373 -32.67 9.23 -15.22
C ALA A 373 -32.66 8.87 -13.73
N GLY A 374 -32.50 7.58 -13.39
CA GLY A 374 -32.43 7.08 -12.01
C GLY A 374 -31.03 6.65 -11.57
N PHE A 375 -30.02 6.93 -12.40
CA PHE A 375 -28.61 6.64 -12.17
C PHE A 375 -27.99 7.75 -11.31
#